data_AF-A0A1X0URF8-F1
#
_entry.id   AF-A0A1X0URF8-F1
#
_cell.length_a   1.000
_cell.length_b   1.000
_cell.length_c   1.000
_cell.angle_alpha   90.00
_cell.angle_beta   90.00
_cell.angle_gamma   90.00
#
_symmetry.space_group_name_H-M   'P 1'
#
loop_
_entity.id
_entity.type
_entity.pdbx_description
1 polymer ?
#
loop_
_entity_poly.entity_id
_entity_poly.type
_entity_poly.pdbx_seq_one_letter_code
_entity_poly.pdbx_strand_id
1 'polypeptide(L)'
;MFAAYLSSASAALESQNVLAPFAEVECALPGTGFQATVAAASGVTATAVLGLSGRMEAVARVARGVAGTYDTTEVDFVSKLQSMDTGR
;
A
#
# COMPACT_ATOMS: atom_id res chain seq x y z
N MET A 1 14.25 -1.91 3.35
CA MET A 1 13.45 -1.89 4.61
C MET A 1 12.10 -1.19 4.44
N PHE A 2 12.07 0.07 3.99
CA PHE A 2 10.82 0.86 3.81
C PHE A 2 9.73 0.17 2.96
N ALA A 3 10.09 -0.35 1.78
CA ALA A 3 9.12 -1.04 0.91
C ALA A 3 8.51 -2.29 1.56
N ALA A 4 9.28 -3.03 2.36
CA ALA A 4 8.79 -4.20 3.07
C ALA A 4 7.81 -3.80 4.19
N TYR A 5 8.12 -2.74 4.94
CA TYR A 5 7.18 -2.18 5.92
C TYR A 5 5.88 -1.74 5.27
N LEU A 6 5.95 -1.06 4.13
CA LEU A 6 4.76 -0.54 3.47
C LEU A 6 3.88 -1.66 2.89
N SER A 7 4.50 -2.72 2.36
CA SER A 7 3.79 -3.94 1.95
C SER A 7 3.14 -4.66 3.14
N SER A 8 3.84 -4.76 4.27
CA SER A 8 3.30 -5.36 5.49
C SER A 8 2.14 -4.55 6.08
N ALA A 9 2.24 -3.21 6.03
CA ALA A 9 1.18 -2.33 6.51
C ALA A 9 -0.06 -2.37 5.61
N SER A 10 0.12 -2.52 4.29
CA SER A 10 -0.99 -2.77 3.34
C SER A 10 -1.70 -4.08 3.66
N ALA A 11 -0.96 -5.19 3.84
CA ALA A 11 -1.53 -6.47 4.21
C ALA A 11 -2.27 -6.42 5.57
N ALA A 12 -1.72 -5.69 6.55
CA ALA A 12 -2.38 -5.48 7.84
C ALA A 12 -3.69 -4.69 7.69
N LEU A 13 -3.71 -3.68 6.81
CA LEU A 13 -4.91 -2.89 6.53
C LEU A 13 -6.01 -3.74 5.87
N GLU A 14 -5.65 -4.62 4.94
CA GLU A 14 -6.59 -5.56 4.29
C GLU A 14 -7.12 -6.63 5.24
N SER A 15 -6.33 -7.02 6.25
CA SER A 15 -6.75 -7.99 7.26
C SER A 15 -7.74 -7.45 8.29
N GLN A 16 -7.89 -6.12 8.38
CA GLN A 16 -8.82 -5.49 9.30
C GLN A 16 -10.25 -5.63 8.78
N ASN A 17 -11.15 -6.21 9.59
CA ASN A 17 -12.57 -6.25 9.27
C ASN A 17 -13.24 -4.90 9.59
N VAL A 18 -12.95 -3.89 8.78
CA VAL A 18 -13.44 -2.51 8.95
C VAL A 18 -14.97 -2.42 8.77
N LEU A 19 -15.61 -3.47 8.26
CA LEU A 19 -17.05 -3.54 8.03
C LEU A 19 -17.83 -4.11 9.21
N ALA A 20 -17.18 -4.77 10.18
CA ALA A 20 -17.84 -5.35 11.34
C ALA A 20 -18.72 -4.34 12.13
N PRO A 21 -18.24 -3.12 12.42
CA PRO A 21 -19.06 -2.13 13.14
C PRO A 21 -20.31 -1.71 12.37
N PHE A 22 -20.26 -1.71 11.03
CA PHE A 22 -21.42 -1.35 10.20
C PHE A 22 -22.49 -2.44 10.26
N ALA A 23 -22.08 -3.72 10.25
CA ALA A 23 -23.00 -4.85 10.39
C ALA A 23 -23.71 -4.87 11.75
N GLU A 24 -23.03 -4.44 12.82
CA GLU A 24 -23.60 -4.37 14.16
C GLU A 24 -24.71 -3.32 14.29
N VAL A 25 -24.61 -2.21 13.56
CA VAL A 25 -25.55 -1.09 13.68
C VAL A 25 -26.60 -1.03 12.57
N GLU A 26 -26.50 -1.86 11.54
CA GLU A 26 -27.34 -1.78 10.33
C GLU A 26 -28.85 -1.70 10.62
N CYS A 27 -29.33 -2.43 11.64
CA CYS A 27 -30.73 -2.49 12.05
C CYS A 27 -31.07 -1.68 13.31
N ALA A 28 -30.18 -0.81 13.78
CA ALA A 28 -30.36 -0.11 15.05
C ALA A 28 -31.57 0.85 15.08
N LEU A 29 -31.97 1.40 13.93
CA LEU A 29 -33.01 2.43 13.81
C LEU A 29 -33.99 2.12 12.65
N PRO A 30 -34.88 1.12 12.81
CA PRO A 30 -35.83 0.75 11.76
C PRO A 30 -36.80 1.90 11.43
N GLY A 31 -37.18 2.02 10.16
CA GLY A 31 -38.13 3.04 9.68
C GLY A 31 -37.55 4.44 9.45
N THR A 32 -36.27 4.67 9.76
CA THR A 32 -35.62 6.00 9.65
C THR A 32 -34.75 6.17 8.40
N GLY A 33 -34.60 5.12 7.58
CA GLY A 33 -33.66 5.09 6.46
C GLY A 33 -32.19 4.90 6.88
N PHE A 34 -31.90 4.77 8.18
CA PHE A 34 -30.56 4.59 8.72
C PHE A 34 -29.79 3.42 8.07
N GLN A 35 -30.47 2.32 7.78
CA GLN A 35 -29.87 1.18 7.07
C GLN A 35 -29.25 1.57 5.71
N ALA A 36 -29.93 2.43 4.94
CA ALA A 36 -29.40 2.89 3.66
C ALA A 36 -28.15 3.77 3.84
N THR A 37 -28.12 4.59 4.90
CA THR A 37 -26.95 5.40 5.26
C THR A 37 -25.78 4.53 5.72
N VAL A 38 -26.04 3.50 6.53
CA VAL A 38 -25.03 2.54 6.99
C VAL A 38 -24.45 1.77 5.80
N ALA A 39 -25.29 1.33 4.86
CA ALA A 39 -24.84 0.66 3.64
C ALA A 39 -23.99 1.57 2.72
N ALA A 40 -24.36 2.85 2.60
CA ALA A 40 -23.54 3.81 1.85
C ALA A 40 -22.19 4.06 2.53
N ALA A 41 -22.19 4.23 3.86
CA ALA A 41 -20.99 4.48 4.64
C ALA A 41 -20.04 3.27 4.64
N SER A 42 -20.57 2.04 4.71
CA SER A 42 -19.78 0.82 4.63
C SER A 42 -19.12 0.67 3.26
N GLY A 43 -19.84 0.99 2.17
CA GLY A 43 -19.28 0.99 0.81
C GLY A 43 -18.16 2.02 0.61
N VAL A 44 -18.35 3.26 1.09
CA VAL A 44 -17.30 4.29 1.05
C VAL A 44 -16.08 3.87 1.89
N THR A 45 -16.30 3.25 3.04
CA THR A 45 -15.21 2.77 3.89
C THR A 45 -14.43 1.65 3.21
N ALA A 46 -15.10 0.66 2.62
CA ALA A 46 -14.46 -0.43 1.88
C ALA A 46 -13.60 0.10 0.73
N THR A 47 -14.13 1.03 -0.07
CA THR A 47 -13.40 1.62 -1.20
C THR A 47 -12.20 2.45 -0.75
N ALA A 48 -12.32 3.19 0.35
CA ALA A 48 -11.21 3.95 0.92
C ALA A 48 -10.07 3.04 1.42
N VAL A 49 -10.39 1.94 2.10
CA VAL A 49 -9.41 0.96 2.60
C VAL A 49 -8.66 0.30 1.45
N LEU A 50 -9.37 -0.16 0.42
CA LEU A 50 -8.76 -0.73 -0.79
C LEU A 50 -7.88 0.29 -1.51
N GLY A 51 -8.35 1.53 -1.65
CA GLY A 51 -7.57 2.61 -2.26
C GLY A 51 -6.30 2.94 -1.48
N LEU A 52 -6.35 2.91 -0.15
CA LEU A 52 -5.17 3.14 0.69
C LEU A 52 -4.17 1.99 0.55
N SER A 53 -4.62 0.73 0.62
CA SER A 53 -3.76 -0.44 0.42
C SER A 53 -3.05 -0.40 -0.94
N GLY A 54 -3.80 -0.17 -2.02
CA GLY A 54 -3.22 -0.10 -3.37
C GLY A 54 -2.19 1.02 -3.54
N ARG A 55 -2.40 2.18 -2.89
CA ARG A 55 -1.40 3.26 -2.89
C ARG A 55 -0.15 2.88 -2.12
N MET A 56 -0.29 2.19 -0.99
CA MET A 56 0.84 1.69 -0.20
C MET A 56 1.66 0.68 -1.01
N GLU A 57 1.02 -0.25 -1.71
CA GLU A 57 1.71 -1.17 -2.61
C GLU A 57 2.42 -0.47 -3.78
N ALA A 58 1.77 0.51 -4.39
CA ALA A 58 2.35 1.28 -5.49
C ALA A 58 3.63 2.01 -5.05
N VAL A 59 3.59 2.67 -3.88
CA VAL A 59 4.77 3.33 -3.30
C VAL A 59 5.85 2.31 -2.93
N ALA A 60 5.47 1.14 -2.40
CA ALA A 60 6.42 0.07 -2.08
C ALA A 60 7.13 -0.46 -3.35
N ARG A 61 6.42 -0.53 -4.47
CA ARG A 61 6.96 -0.93 -5.77
C ARG A 61 7.93 0.11 -6.31
N VAL A 62 7.56 1.39 -6.25
CA VAL A 62 8.45 2.50 -6.64
C VAL A 62 9.72 2.49 -5.79
N ALA A 63 9.60 2.37 -4.47
CA ALA A 63 10.74 2.33 -3.57
C ALA A 63 11.69 1.15 -3.86
N ARG A 64 11.16 -0.03 -4.21
CA ARG A 64 11.98 -1.18 -4.66
C ARG A 64 12.68 -0.89 -5.99
N GLY A 65 11.96 -0.35 -6.97
CA GLY A 65 12.53 -0.03 -8.29
C GLY A 65 13.64 1.03 -8.21
N VAL A 66 13.44 2.07 -7.41
CA VAL A 66 14.45 3.11 -7.17
C VAL A 66 15.70 2.51 -6.54
N ALA A 67 15.56 1.68 -5.50
CA ALA A 67 16.69 1.02 -4.85
C ALA A 67 17.51 0.15 -5.84
N GLY A 68 16.84 -0.66 -6.66
CA GLY A 68 17.53 -1.48 -7.68
C GLY A 68 18.22 -0.65 -8.77
N THR A 69 17.65 0.51 -9.13
CA THR A 69 18.25 1.42 -10.12
C THR A 69 19.57 2.01 -9.59
N TYR A 70 19.60 2.45 -8.33
CA TYR A 70 20.82 2.96 -7.71
C TYR A 70 21.91 1.88 -7.63
N ASP A 71 21.55 0.67 -7.23
CA ASP A 71 22.48 -0.47 -7.13
C ASP A 71 23.12 -0.79 -8.50
N THR A 72 22.32 -0.81 -9.57
CA THR A 72 22.83 -1.00 -10.94
C THR A 72 23.78 0.13 -11.35
N THR A 73 23.43 1.37 -11.03
CA THR A 73 24.27 2.55 -11.37
C THR A 73 25.61 2.53 -10.64
N GLU A 74 25.63 2.05 -9.38
CA GLU A 74 26.86 1.87 -8.61
C GLU A 74 27.75 0.78 -9.20
N VAL A 75 27.18 -0.37 -9.59
CA VAL A 75 27.90 -1.45 -10.28
C VAL A 75 28.50 -0.96 -11.61
N ASP A 76 27.75 -0.18 -12.39
CA ASP A 76 28.23 0.41 -13.64
C ASP A 76 29.38 1.41 -13.41
N PHE A 77 29.27 2.21 -12.35
CA PHE A 77 30.31 3.16 -11.95
C PHE A 77 31.59 2.44 -11.53
N VAL A 78 31.48 1.41 -10.67
CA VAL A 78 32.62 0.59 -10.22
C VAL A 78 33.26 -0.14 -11.40
N SER A 79 32.47 -0.70 -12.32
CA SER A 79 32.99 -1.36 -13.52
C SER A 79 33.79 -0.41 -14.41
N LYS A 80 33.30 0.83 -14.59
CA LYS A 80 34.05 1.87 -15.30
C LYS A 80 35.34 2.25 -14.57
N LEU A 81 35.29 2.40 -13.24
CA LEU A 81 36.46 2.72 -12.44
C LEU A 81 37.55 1.64 -12.58
N GLN A 82 37.15 0.37 -12.49
CA GLN A 82 38.06 -0.77 -12.70
C GLN A 82 38.66 -0.78 -14.11
N SER A 83 37.85 -0.49 -15.13
CA SER A 83 38.36 -0.42 -16.52
C SER A 83 39.40 0.69 -16.73
N MET A 84 39.33 1.77 -15.95
CA MET A 84 40.31 2.86 -15.98
C MET A 84 41.59 2.50 -15.21
N ASP A 85 41.48 1.70 -14.14
CA ASP A 85 42.61 1.29 -13.30
C ASP A 85 43.50 0.21 -14.00
N THR A 86 42.89 -0.69 -14.77
CA THR A 86 43.61 -1.71 -15.56
C THR A 86 44.26 -1.15 -16.84
N GLY A 87 44.00 0.10 -17.19
CA GLY A 87 44.54 0.79 -18.38
C GLY A 87 45.90 1.46 -18.17
N ARG A 88 46.63 1.12 -17.10
CA ARG A 88 47.90 1.72 -16.71
C ARG A 88 49.02 0.69 -16.70
#